data_AF-A0A0Q3ISA8-F1
#
_entry.id   AF-A0A0Q3ISA8-F1
#
_cell.length_a   1.000
_cell.length_b   1.000
_cell.length_c   1.000
_cell.angle_alpha   90.00
_cell.angle_beta   90.00
_cell.angle_gamma   90.00
#
_symmetry.space_group_name_H-M   'P 1'
#
loop_
_entity.id
_entity.type
_entity.pdbx_description
1 polymer ?
#
loop_
_entity_poly.entity_id
_entity_poly.type
_entity_poly.pdbx_seq_one_letter_code
_entity_poly.pdbx_strand_id
1 'polypeptide(L)'
;MEQRKQLLQSYRKERIVSKRKKRADENVLKLVEKHKGKLEVVKHENSESKRKIDELNEELQEKYDDMDLMESLHQTLLMKERKSNDELQDARKKLIDELQDIITGQTNIGIKRMGGLDQKSFKVVCKHKLSEEDAELTAAILCERWQDEIRNPVWHPFRVVMENGNQR
;
A
#
# COMPACT_ATOMS: atom_id res chain seq x y z
N MET A 1 -81.17 -65.62 -11.26
CA MET A 1 -79.79 -65.74 -10.72
C MET A 1 -78.85 -64.63 -11.21
N GLU A 2 -79.08 -64.06 -12.40
CA GLU A 2 -78.19 -63.07 -13.02
C GLU A 2 -78.09 -61.72 -12.29
N GLN A 3 -79.21 -61.17 -11.82
CA GLN A 3 -79.25 -59.89 -11.11
C GLN A 3 -78.45 -59.91 -9.79
N ARG A 4 -78.50 -61.02 -9.03
CA ARG A 4 -77.71 -61.20 -7.80
C ARG A 4 -76.20 -61.24 -8.09
N LYS A 5 -75.78 -61.86 -9.19
CA LYS A 5 -74.38 -61.86 -9.64
C LYS A 5 -73.91 -60.45 -10.03
N GLN A 6 -74.74 -59.68 -10.74
CA GLN A 6 -74.43 -58.30 -11.11
C GLN A 6 -74.32 -57.37 -9.89
N LEU A 7 -75.24 -57.50 -8.92
CA LEU A 7 -75.21 -56.72 -7.68
C LEU A 7 -73.93 -56.99 -6.86
N LEU A 8 -73.55 -58.26 -6.72
CA LEU A 8 -72.31 -58.67 -6.05
C LEU A 8 -71.06 -58.16 -6.78
N GLN A 9 -71.04 -58.17 -8.11
CA GLN A 9 -69.93 -57.61 -8.89
C GLN A 9 -69.84 -56.09 -8.74
N SER A 10 -70.97 -55.38 -8.75
CA SER A 10 -71.03 -53.93 -8.52
C SER A 10 -70.43 -53.57 -7.15
N TYR A 11 -70.90 -54.21 -6.09
CA TYR A 11 -70.41 -53.98 -4.73
C TYR A 11 -68.91 -54.27 -4.57
N ARG A 12 -68.41 -55.32 -5.25
CA ARG A 12 -66.99 -55.66 -5.26
C ARG A 12 -66.14 -54.58 -5.95
N LYS A 13 -66.63 -54.01 -7.06
CA LYS A 13 -65.97 -52.91 -7.78
C LYS A 13 -65.92 -51.64 -6.93
N GLU A 14 -67.03 -51.22 -6.32
CA GLU A 14 -67.06 -50.04 -5.43
C GLU A 14 -66.10 -50.16 -4.25
N ARG A 15 -66.01 -51.36 -3.64
CA ARG A 15 -65.08 -51.61 -2.54
C ARG A 15 -63.62 -51.51 -2.97
N ILE A 16 -63.29 -51.94 -4.19
CA ILE A 16 -61.94 -51.80 -4.77
C ILE A 16 -61.64 -50.32 -5.04
N VAL A 17 -62.59 -49.59 -5.63
CA VAL A 17 -62.45 -48.15 -5.90
C VAL A 17 -62.25 -47.38 -4.60
N SER A 18 -63.05 -47.63 -3.57
CA SER A 18 -62.90 -47.00 -2.25
C SER A 18 -61.55 -47.28 -1.60
N LYS A 19 -61.04 -48.53 -1.67
CA LYS A 19 -59.71 -48.87 -1.16
C LYS A 19 -58.59 -48.17 -1.95
N ARG A 20 -58.72 -48.08 -3.27
CA ARG A 20 -57.77 -47.35 -4.12
C ARG A 20 -57.75 -45.86 -3.81
N LYS A 21 -58.94 -45.26 -3.60
CA LYS A 21 -59.06 -43.85 -3.22
C LYS A 21 -58.40 -43.58 -1.87
N LYS A 22 -58.69 -44.38 -0.83
CA LYS A 22 -58.02 -44.25 0.48
C LYS A 22 -56.49 -44.35 0.39
N ARG A 23 -55.95 -45.29 -0.39
CA ARG A 23 -54.50 -45.38 -0.61
C ARG A 23 -53.94 -44.16 -1.34
N ALA A 24 -54.66 -43.64 -2.32
CA ALA A 24 -54.25 -42.43 -3.03
C ALA A 24 -54.20 -41.23 -2.07
N ASP A 25 -55.24 -41.06 -1.24
CA ASP A 25 -55.32 -39.99 -0.25
C ASP A 25 -54.18 -40.09 0.80
N GLU A 26 -53.90 -41.30 1.32
CA GLU A 26 -52.75 -41.54 2.21
C GLU A 26 -51.40 -41.22 1.55
N ASN A 27 -51.23 -41.60 0.29
CA ASN A 27 -50.00 -41.32 -0.45
C ASN A 27 -49.82 -39.81 -0.69
N VAL A 28 -50.90 -39.09 -1.02
CA VAL A 28 -50.90 -37.63 -1.16
C VAL A 28 -50.55 -36.97 0.18
N LEU A 29 -51.12 -37.43 1.29
CA LEU A 29 -50.84 -36.88 2.61
C LEU A 29 -49.36 -37.02 3.00
N LYS A 30 -48.78 -38.22 2.82
CA LYS A 30 -47.34 -38.45 3.04
C LYS A 30 -46.46 -37.58 2.16
N LEU A 31 -46.88 -37.35 0.90
CA LEU A 31 -46.17 -36.49 -0.02
C LEU A 31 -46.21 -35.02 0.44
N VAL A 32 -47.37 -34.55 0.92
CA VAL A 32 -47.53 -33.19 1.45
C VAL A 32 -46.66 -32.98 2.70
N GLU A 33 -46.66 -33.92 3.64
CA GLU A 33 -45.80 -33.83 4.84
C GLU A 33 -44.31 -33.78 4.47
N LYS A 34 -43.87 -34.64 3.53
CA LYS A 34 -42.48 -34.61 3.03
C LYS A 34 -42.11 -33.27 2.41
N HIS A 35 -42.99 -32.68 1.60
CA HIS A 35 -42.74 -31.38 0.97
C HIS A 35 -42.76 -30.24 1.99
N LYS A 36 -43.64 -30.30 2.99
CA LYS A 36 -43.67 -29.32 4.09
C LYS A 36 -42.36 -29.33 4.88
N GLY A 37 -41.82 -30.51 5.20
CA GLY A 37 -40.52 -30.62 5.85
C GLY A 37 -39.38 -30.02 5.02
N LYS A 38 -39.34 -30.31 3.71
CA LYS A 38 -38.35 -29.70 2.80
C LYS A 38 -38.47 -28.18 2.71
N LEU A 39 -39.69 -27.66 2.64
CA LEU A 39 -39.93 -26.22 2.56
C LEU A 39 -39.41 -25.51 3.83
N GLU A 40 -39.58 -26.12 4.99
CA GLU A 40 -39.14 -25.53 6.26
C GLU A 40 -37.61 -25.46 6.37
N VAL A 41 -36.90 -26.50 5.89
CA VAL A 41 -35.43 -26.49 5.80
C VAL A 41 -34.96 -25.38 4.87
N VAL A 42 -35.53 -25.27 3.66
CA VAL A 42 -35.15 -24.24 2.68
C VAL A 42 -35.41 -22.83 3.21
N LYS A 43 -36.51 -22.61 3.94
CA LYS A 43 -36.78 -21.31 4.56
C LYS A 43 -35.70 -20.94 5.59
N HIS A 44 -35.29 -21.89 6.41
CA HIS A 44 -34.26 -21.65 7.42
C HIS A 44 -32.91 -21.33 6.77
N GLU A 45 -32.46 -22.15 5.82
CA GLU A 45 -31.21 -21.92 5.07
C GLU A 45 -31.23 -20.57 4.35
N ASN A 46 -32.36 -20.19 3.75
CA ASN A 46 -32.52 -18.89 3.10
C ASN A 46 -32.45 -17.72 4.11
N SER A 47 -32.99 -17.91 5.32
CA SER A 47 -32.91 -16.90 6.37
C SER A 47 -31.50 -16.72 6.92
N GLU A 48 -30.74 -17.82 7.07
CA GLU A 48 -29.34 -17.77 7.48
C GLU A 48 -28.47 -17.14 6.40
N SER A 49 -28.66 -17.55 5.14
CA SER A 49 -27.95 -16.98 3.99
C SER A 49 -28.19 -15.47 3.89
N LYS A 50 -29.43 -15.02 4.10
CA LYS A 50 -29.77 -13.59 4.09
C LYS A 50 -29.04 -12.81 5.19
N ARG A 51 -29.03 -13.32 6.43
CA ARG A 51 -28.30 -12.68 7.53
C ARG A 51 -26.80 -12.56 7.23
N LYS A 52 -26.21 -13.61 6.66
CA LYS A 52 -24.78 -13.61 6.32
C LYS A 52 -24.45 -12.64 5.19
N ILE A 53 -25.36 -12.46 4.23
CA ILE A 53 -25.23 -11.43 3.19
C ILE A 53 -25.29 -10.04 3.82
N ASP A 54 -26.22 -9.80 4.75
CA ASP A 54 -26.35 -8.50 5.42
C ASP A 54 -25.08 -8.18 6.25
N GLU A 55 -24.57 -9.15 7.02
CA GLU A 55 -23.31 -9.02 7.80
C GLU A 55 -22.09 -8.72 6.91
N LEU A 56 -21.92 -9.47 5.81
CA LEU A 56 -20.83 -9.23 4.86
C LEU A 56 -20.94 -7.87 4.16
N ASN A 57 -22.16 -7.37 3.92
CA ASN A 57 -22.35 -6.04 3.35
C ASN A 57 -21.98 -4.92 4.34
N GLU A 58 -22.29 -5.10 5.64
CA GLU A 58 -21.88 -4.17 6.69
C GLU A 58 -20.36 -4.12 6.83
N GLU A 59 -19.68 -5.28 6.91
CA GLU A 59 -18.21 -5.35 6.93
C GLU A 59 -17.58 -4.72 5.69
N LEU A 60 -18.19 -4.95 4.52
CA LEU A 60 -17.71 -4.37 3.26
C LEU A 60 -17.84 -2.85 3.26
N GLN A 61 -18.94 -2.31 3.78
CA GLN A 61 -19.13 -0.86 3.91
C GLN A 61 -18.12 -0.25 4.87
N GLU A 62 -17.90 -0.87 6.04
CA GLU A 62 -16.89 -0.42 7.00
C GLU A 62 -15.49 -0.38 6.36
N LYS A 63 -15.14 -1.37 5.52
CA LYS A 63 -13.87 -1.39 4.80
C LYS A 63 -13.74 -0.28 3.76
N TYR A 64 -14.82 0.10 3.08
CA TYR A 64 -14.81 1.25 2.19
C TYR A 64 -14.60 2.56 2.96
N ASP A 65 -15.29 2.73 4.08
CA ASP A 65 -15.15 3.91 4.94
C ASP A 65 -13.73 4.02 5.53
N ASP A 66 -13.15 2.90 5.98
CA ASP A 66 -11.75 2.79 6.42
C ASP A 66 -10.77 3.23 5.32
N MET A 67 -11.02 2.78 4.09
CA MET A 67 -10.16 3.08 2.94
C MET A 67 -10.21 4.57 2.59
N ASP A 68 -11.40 5.18 2.59
CA ASP A 68 -11.59 6.61 2.34
C ASP A 68 -10.91 7.46 3.41
N LEU A 69 -11.02 7.06 4.70
CA LEU A 69 -10.32 7.71 5.80
C LEU A 69 -8.80 7.62 5.64
N MET A 70 -8.29 6.44 5.27
CA MET A 70 -6.87 6.21 5.05
C MET A 70 -6.32 7.05 3.89
N GLU A 71 -7.07 7.16 2.79
CA GLU A 71 -6.68 7.98 1.64
C GLU A 71 -6.67 9.47 2.00
N SER A 72 -7.69 9.95 2.72
CA SER A 72 -7.75 11.32 3.22
C SER A 72 -6.59 11.66 4.17
N LEU A 73 -6.26 10.73 5.08
CA LEU A 73 -5.12 10.88 5.98
C LEU A 73 -3.80 10.91 5.21
N HIS A 74 -3.63 10.00 4.24
CA HIS A 74 -2.43 9.95 3.39
C HIS A 74 -2.22 11.28 2.67
N GLN A 75 -3.26 11.82 2.02
CA GLN A 75 -3.19 13.11 1.33
C GLN A 75 -2.83 14.24 2.28
N THR A 76 -3.45 14.27 3.47
CA THR A 76 -3.14 15.28 4.49
C THR A 76 -1.69 15.23 4.95
N LEU A 77 -1.16 14.03 5.21
CA LEU A 77 0.23 13.85 5.62
C LEU A 77 1.20 14.26 4.52
N LEU A 78 0.92 13.87 3.28
CA LEU A 78 1.74 14.22 2.11
C LEU A 78 1.78 15.74 1.88
N MET A 79 0.66 16.44 2.05
CA MET A 79 0.65 17.91 1.99
C MET A 79 1.46 18.56 3.12
N LYS A 80 1.35 18.04 4.34
CA LYS A 80 2.13 18.54 5.49
C LYS A 80 3.62 18.31 5.33
N GLU A 81 4.01 17.12 4.85
CA GLU A 81 5.41 16.77 4.60
C GLU A 81 6.02 17.71 3.56
N ARG A 82 5.37 17.88 2.41
CA ARG A 82 5.84 18.79 1.36
C ARG A 82 6.01 20.21 1.89
N LYS A 83 4.98 20.74 2.57
CA LYS A 83 5.03 22.09 3.14
C LYS A 83 6.17 22.23 4.16
N SER A 84 6.31 21.28 5.07
CA SER A 84 7.38 21.30 6.07
C SER A 84 8.77 21.17 5.44
N ASN A 85 8.90 20.37 4.39
CA ASN A 85 10.16 20.22 3.65
C ASN A 85 10.49 21.52 2.89
N ASP A 86 9.52 22.15 2.24
CA ASP A 86 9.71 23.42 1.55
C ASP A 86 10.17 24.52 2.52
N GLU A 87 9.50 24.64 3.68
CA GLU A 87 9.89 25.57 4.75
C GLU A 87 11.32 25.30 5.25
N LEU A 88 11.69 24.02 5.43
CA LEU A 88 13.03 23.63 5.86
C LEU A 88 14.09 23.95 4.79
N GLN A 89 13.79 23.70 3.52
CA GLN A 89 14.69 24.02 2.41
C GLN A 89 14.90 25.53 2.26
N ASP A 90 13.83 26.32 2.38
CA ASP A 90 13.90 27.78 2.36
C ASP A 90 14.71 28.33 3.53
N ALA A 91 14.48 27.83 4.75
CA ALA A 91 15.26 28.21 5.92
C ALA A 91 16.75 27.87 5.75
N ARG A 92 17.05 26.66 5.25
CA ARG A 92 18.42 26.24 4.96
C ARG A 92 19.08 27.14 3.92
N LYS A 93 18.37 27.48 2.84
CA LYS A 93 18.89 28.34 1.78
C LYS A 93 19.23 29.72 2.32
N LYS A 94 18.29 30.36 3.02
CA LYS A 94 18.51 31.67 3.66
C LYS A 94 19.71 31.66 4.60
N LEU A 95 19.81 30.63 5.45
CA LEU A 95 20.95 30.50 6.36
C LEU A 95 22.28 30.38 5.61
N ILE A 96 22.33 29.61 4.52
CA ILE A 96 23.56 29.49 3.71
C ILE A 96 23.92 30.84 3.10
N ASP A 97 22.95 31.55 2.53
CA ASP A 97 23.15 32.84 1.87
C ASP A 97 23.63 33.90 2.89
N GLU A 98 22.96 34.01 4.04
CA GLU A 98 23.33 34.96 5.11
C GLU A 98 24.69 34.68 5.74
N LEU A 99 25.05 33.41 5.94
CA LEU A 99 26.36 33.05 6.49
C LEU A 99 27.51 33.24 5.48
N GLN A 100 27.23 33.31 4.17
CA GLN A 100 28.26 33.46 3.15
C GLN A 100 29.01 34.80 3.27
N ASP A 101 28.31 35.87 3.64
CA ASP A 101 28.91 37.19 3.88
C ASP A 101 29.79 37.20 5.14
N ILE A 102 29.43 36.39 6.15
CA ILE A 102 30.21 36.27 7.39
C ILE A 102 31.49 35.47 7.15
N ILE A 103 31.46 34.45 6.27
CA ILE A 103 32.64 33.64 5.92
C ILE A 103 33.74 34.50 5.26
N THR A 104 33.35 35.52 4.48
CA THR A 104 34.30 36.38 3.76
C THR A 104 34.79 37.58 4.59
N GLY A 105 34.15 37.87 5.72
CA GLY A 105 34.52 38.96 6.63
C GLY A 105 35.68 38.62 7.58
N GLN A 106 36.49 39.63 7.92
CA GLN A 106 37.54 39.51 8.93
C GLN A 106 36.91 39.61 10.34
N THR A 107 36.38 38.49 10.84
CA THR A 107 35.77 38.40 12.18
C THR A 107 36.59 37.50 13.11
N ASN A 108 36.45 37.67 14.42
CA ASN A 108 37.14 36.84 15.43
C ASN A 108 36.65 35.37 15.47
N ILE A 109 35.58 35.04 14.73
CA ILE A 109 34.98 33.71 14.66
C ILE A 109 34.97 33.27 13.20
N GLY A 110 35.75 32.26 12.84
CA GLY A 110 35.77 31.72 11.48
C GLY A 110 34.65 30.72 11.24
N ILE A 111 33.85 30.93 10.18
CA ILE A 111 32.87 29.95 9.69
C ILE A 111 33.53 29.11 8.59
N LYS A 112 33.49 27.77 8.72
CA LYS A 112 34.07 26.84 7.74
C LYS A 112 32.97 26.05 7.04
N ARG A 113 32.93 26.11 5.70
CA ARG A 113 32.03 25.29 4.87
C ARG A 113 32.57 23.86 4.78
N MET A 114 31.73 22.88 5.13
CA MET A 114 32.06 21.45 4.95
C MET A 114 32.30 21.15 3.47
N GLY A 115 33.38 20.42 3.17
CA GLY A 115 33.80 20.11 1.80
C GLY A 115 34.38 21.30 1.02
N GLY A 116 34.50 22.49 1.62
CA GLY A 116 35.19 23.62 1.02
C GLY A 116 36.71 23.43 1.07
N LEU A 117 37.36 23.56 -0.08
CA LEU A 117 38.82 23.46 -0.22
C LEU A 117 39.49 24.78 0.11
N ASP A 118 40.67 24.70 0.73
CA ASP A 118 41.51 25.87 1.00
C ASP A 118 42.52 26.08 -0.13
N GLN A 119 42.31 27.12 -0.94
CA GLN A 119 43.18 27.46 -2.06
C GLN A 119 44.64 27.74 -1.61
N LYS A 120 44.86 28.23 -0.38
CA LYS A 120 46.21 28.51 0.13
C LYS A 120 47.05 27.25 0.19
N SER A 121 46.45 26.13 0.59
CA SER A 121 47.10 24.82 0.60
C SER A 121 47.60 24.41 -0.79
N PHE A 122 46.82 24.65 -1.85
CA PHE A 122 47.25 24.40 -3.24
C PHE A 122 48.39 25.35 -3.66
N LYS A 123 48.31 26.64 -3.29
CA LYS A 123 49.35 27.64 -3.62
C LYS A 123 50.70 27.27 -3.00
N VAL A 124 50.71 26.82 -1.75
CA VAL A 124 51.93 26.36 -1.07
C VAL A 124 52.58 25.21 -1.85
N VAL A 125 51.80 24.21 -2.26
CA VAL A 125 52.32 23.06 -3.02
C VAL A 125 52.81 23.46 -4.41
N CYS A 126 52.07 24.31 -5.13
CA CYS A 126 52.45 24.77 -6.47
C CYS A 126 53.73 25.61 -6.47
N LYS A 127 53.96 26.44 -5.44
CA LYS A 127 55.18 27.25 -5.28
C LYS A 127 56.47 26.42 -5.18
N HIS A 128 56.38 25.16 -4.78
CA HIS A 128 57.56 24.28 -4.76
C HIS A 128 58.03 23.85 -6.15
N LYS A 129 57.21 24.00 -7.19
CA LYS A 129 57.49 23.48 -8.54
C LYS A 129 57.38 24.51 -9.66
N LEU A 130 56.74 25.65 -9.41
CA LEU A 130 56.39 26.66 -10.41
C LEU A 130 56.85 28.06 -9.97
N SER A 131 56.92 28.97 -10.93
CA SER A 131 57.12 30.41 -10.66
C SER A 131 55.97 30.97 -9.82
N GLU A 132 56.13 32.13 -9.19
CA GLU A 132 55.11 32.75 -8.34
C GLU A 132 53.76 32.94 -9.08
N GLU A 133 53.80 33.46 -10.31
CA GLU A 133 52.62 33.69 -11.16
C GLU A 133 51.98 32.38 -11.62
N ASP A 134 52.78 31.43 -12.10
CA ASP A 134 52.27 30.12 -12.55
C ASP A 134 51.70 29.31 -11.39
N ALA A 135 52.29 29.44 -10.19
CA ALA A 135 51.84 28.75 -8.99
C ALA A 135 50.46 29.24 -8.54
N GLU A 136 50.20 30.55 -8.65
CA GLU A 136 48.91 31.14 -8.29
C GLU A 136 47.79 30.68 -9.23
N LEU A 137 48.03 30.78 -10.54
CA LEU A 137 47.08 30.32 -11.56
C LEU A 137 46.80 28.81 -11.43
N THR A 138 47.85 28.00 -11.32
CA THR A 138 47.72 26.54 -11.25
C THR A 138 47.01 26.11 -9.97
N ALA A 139 47.27 26.77 -8.84
CA ALA A 139 46.59 26.48 -7.59
C ALA A 139 45.09 26.78 -7.67
N ALA A 140 44.70 27.89 -8.31
CA ALA A 140 43.29 28.23 -8.52
C ALA A 140 42.58 27.17 -9.37
N ILE A 141 43.17 26.78 -10.51
CA ILE A 141 42.63 25.78 -11.43
C ILE A 141 42.48 24.42 -10.73
N LEU A 142 43.49 23.96 -9.99
CA LEU A 142 43.43 22.69 -9.27
C LEU A 142 42.38 22.73 -8.15
N CYS A 143 42.33 23.82 -7.39
CA CYS A 143 41.36 23.97 -6.32
C CYS A 143 39.92 23.93 -6.86
N GLU A 144 39.64 24.64 -7.95
CA GLU A 144 38.32 24.63 -8.60
C GLU A 144 37.96 23.24 -9.12
N ARG A 145 38.87 22.59 -9.85
CA ARG A 145 38.65 21.23 -10.38
C ARG A 145 38.30 20.23 -9.28
N TRP A 146 39.05 20.22 -8.17
CA TRP A 146 38.74 19.34 -7.05
C TRP A 146 37.45 19.73 -6.34
N GLN A 147 37.12 21.02 -6.30
CA GLN A 147 35.88 21.50 -5.71
C GLN A 147 34.66 20.99 -6.49
N ASP A 148 34.75 20.95 -7.83
CA ASP A 148 33.70 20.43 -8.70
C ASP A 148 33.52 18.91 -8.53
N GLU A 149 34.62 18.17 -8.48
CA GLU A 149 34.58 16.72 -8.22
C GLU A 149 33.95 16.41 -6.85
N ILE A 150 34.30 17.15 -5.79
CA ILE A 150 33.70 16.98 -4.45
C ILE A 150 32.20 17.34 -4.45
N ARG A 151 31.78 18.30 -5.27
CA ARG A 151 30.36 18.69 -5.40
C ARG A 151 29.54 17.66 -6.17
N ASN A 152 30.19 16.81 -6.96
CA ASN A 152 29.52 15.78 -7.73
C ASN A 152 29.15 14.58 -6.82
N PRO A 153 27.87 14.31 -6.55
CA PRO A 153 27.46 13.21 -5.67
C PRO A 153 27.76 11.82 -6.24
N VAL A 154 27.99 11.72 -7.56
CA VAL A 154 28.36 10.47 -8.25
C VAL A 154 29.88 10.23 -8.21
N TRP A 155 30.66 11.22 -7.79
CA TRP A 155 32.10 11.08 -7.73
C TRP A 155 32.51 10.20 -6.55
N HIS A 156 33.28 9.16 -6.85
CA HIS A 156 33.75 8.17 -5.87
C HIS A 156 35.28 8.08 -5.97
N PRO A 157 36.02 8.97 -5.27
CA PRO A 157 37.48 9.07 -5.38
C PRO A 157 38.23 7.84 -4.84
N PHE A 158 37.55 7.01 -4.04
CA PHE A 158 38.10 5.80 -3.47
C PHE A 158 37.52 4.57 -4.18
N ARG A 159 38.40 3.67 -4.60
CA ARG A 159 38.02 2.36 -5.12
C ARG A 159 37.79 1.43 -3.94
N VAL A 160 36.61 0.81 -3.88
CA VAL A 160 36.36 -0.29 -2.94
C VAL A 160 37.08 -1.54 -3.46
N VAL A 161 38.03 -2.04 -2.67
CA VAL A 161 38.75 -3.28 -2.96
C VAL A 161 38.18 -4.37 -2.06
N MET A 162 37.74 -5.48 -2.68
CA MET A 162 37.27 -6.66 -1.95
C MET A 162 38.48 -7.50 -1.55
N GLU A 163 38.87 -7.48 -0.27
CA GLU A 163 39.80 -8.47 0.29
C GLU A 163 38.98 -9.59 0.95
N ASN A 164 39.11 -10.81 0.43
CA ASN A 164 38.50 -12.02 1.00
C ASN A 164 36.97 -11.94 1.23
N GLY A 165 36.23 -11.28 0.34
CA GLY A 165 34.76 -11.26 0.37
C GLY A 165 34.14 -10.23 1.31
N ASN A 166 34.94 -9.42 2.02
CA ASN A 166 34.45 -8.31 2.82
C ASN A 166 34.86 -6.96 2.19
N GLN A 167 33.95 -5.98 2.17
CA GLN A 167 34.28 -4.60 1.85
C GLN A 167 35.14 -4.02 2.97
N ARG A 168 36.30 -3.46 2.61
CA ARG A 168 37.07 -2.56 3.47
C ARG A 168 36.76 -1.11 3.14
#